data_AF-C6XQS8-F1
#
_entry.id   AF-C6XQS8-F1
#
_cell.length_a   1.000
_cell.length_b   1.000
_cell.length_c   1.000
_cell.angle_alpha   90.00
_cell.angle_beta   90.00
_cell.angle_gamma   90.00
#
_symmetry.space_group_name_H-M   'P 1'
#
loop_
_entity.id
_entity.type
_entity.pdbx_description
1 polymer ?
#
loop_
_entity_poly.entity_id
_entity_poly.type
_entity_poly.pdbx_seq_one_letter_code
_entity_poly.pdbx_strand_id
1 'polypeptide(L)'
;MPFRLKRSEADIRQALADRDIPDAITDYLMDEPEAPHAYEMLTWLIVMLWFAGIFIGVQYLWPILVDFSKSAALAHAKTTNAILFDYSFGPALMLGALAWVFICLSILGIILAIKPNLKKSVFTGLVTDKVNGFIVRHFLKKARSDKSLDITKPENFVSSFFNHMTSFMEWQAILLSVFTAGIMYLEFQSHTVVSKQSVEKQHIIPFISPEIQLLSEAKYVELGCNYTDENMSHLNYTIHFLDGTKIDLGATFPVEGQWIDQAEIIDKILVQNDVEFRRWTWPGRTSLHPECINKYAKKFEPGGNVRVNNLLRTNQF
;
A
#
# COMPACT_ATOMS: atom_id res chain seq x y z
N MET A 1 16.46 -19.77 9.06
CA MET A 1 17.48 -20.26 8.11
C MET A 1 18.78 -20.45 8.87
N PRO A 2 19.41 -21.64 8.81
CA PRO A 2 20.63 -21.91 9.55
C PRO A 2 21.80 -21.11 8.98
N PHE A 3 22.68 -20.67 9.87
CA PHE A 3 23.96 -19.98 9.62
C PHE A 3 24.60 -20.37 8.28
N ARG A 4 24.82 -19.41 7.37
CA ARG A 4 25.59 -19.69 6.15
C ARG A 4 27.00 -20.05 6.62
N LEU A 5 27.37 -21.31 6.35
CA LEU A 5 28.67 -21.91 6.62
C LEU A 5 29.81 -20.90 6.44
N LYS A 6 30.75 -20.88 7.40
CA LYS A 6 32.04 -20.19 7.27
C LYS A 6 32.58 -20.43 5.86
N ARG A 7 32.55 -19.39 5.02
CA ARG A 7 33.12 -19.48 3.67
C ARG A 7 34.63 -19.63 3.82
N SER A 8 35.23 -20.52 3.05
CA SER A 8 36.69 -20.64 3.06
C SER A 8 37.31 -19.35 2.52
N GLU A 9 38.55 -19.05 2.92
CA GLU A 9 39.30 -17.90 2.40
C GLU A 9 39.35 -17.92 0.86
N ALA A 10 39.54 -19.11 0.29
CA ALA A 10 39.56 -19.34 -1.15
C ALA A 10 38.22 -18.98 -1.82
N ASP A 11 37.09 -19.32 -1.21
CA ASP A 11 35.76 -18.98 -1.73
C ASP A 11 35.51 -17.47 -1.72
N ILE A 12 35.98 -16.78 -0.67
CA ILE A 12 35.87 -15.32 -0.56
C ILE A 12 36.74 -14.65 -1.63
N ARG A 13 37.99 -15.07 -1.79
CA ARG A 13 38.91 -14.55 -2.82
C ARG A 13 38.35 -14.77 -4.23
N GLN A 14 37.82 -15.96 -4.52
CA GLN A 14 37.18 -16.25 -5.81
C GLN A 14 35.96 -15.35 -6.05
N ALA A 15 35.10 -15.18 -5.05
CA ALA A 15 33.92 -14.33 -5.18
C ALA A 15 34.28 -12.83 -5.36
N LEU A 16 35.38 -12.36 -4.77
CA LEU A 16 35.92 -11.01 -5.00
C LEU A 16 36.51 -10.88 -6.42
N ALA A 17 37.24 -11.91 -6.89
CA ALA A 17 37.76 -11.96 -8.25
C ALA A 17 36.64 -11.97 -9.30
N ASP A 18 35.56 -12.73 -9.09
CA ASP A 18 34.36 -12.77 -9.94
C ASP A 18 33.64 -11.41 -10.05
N ARG A 19 34.00 -10.47 -9.17
CA ARG A 19 33.47 -9.10 -9.12
C ARG A 19 34.50 -8.08 -9.58
N ASP A 20 35.64 -8.53 -10.11
CA ASP A 20 36.80 -7.74 -10.55
C ASP A 20 37.38 -6.84 -9.43
N ILE A 21 37.34 -7.27 -8.17
CA ILE A 21 37.94 -6.51 -7.07
C ILE A 21 39.48 -6.58 -7.20
N PRO A 22 40.21 -5.46 -7.21
CA PRO A 22 41.67 -5.45 -7.33
C PRO A 22 42.36 -6.22 -6.19
N ASP A 23 43.45 -6.91 -6.50
CA ASP A 23 44.18 -7.76 -5.54
C ASP A 23 44.60 -7.01 -4.27
N ALA A 24 45.06 -5.76 -4.39
CA ALA A 24 45.40 -4.92 -3.24
C ALA A 24 44.22 -4.66 -2.29
N ILE A 25 42.99 -4.61 -2.81
CA ILE A 25 41.78 -4.50 -2.00
C ILE A 25 41.41 -5.87 -1.44
N THR A 26 41.53 -6.93 -2.22
CA THR A 26 41.31 -8.31 -1.75
C THR A 26 42.20 -8.64 -0.57
N ASP A 27 43.51 -8.38 -0.65
CA ASP A 27 44.45 -8.64 0.44
C ASP A 27 44.15 -7.79 1.68
N TYR A 28 43.79 -6.51 1.49
CA TYR A 28 43.28 -5.68 2.58
C TYR A 28 42.07 -6.32 3.26
N LEU A 29 41.07 -6.80 2.50
CA LEU A 29 39.85 -7.42 3.02
C LEU A 29 40.11 -8.74 3.77
N MET A 30 41.13 -9.50 3.38
CA MET A 30 41.46 -10.80 3.99
C MET A 30 42.24 -10.68 5.31
N ASP A 31 42.82 -9.52 5.61
CA ASP A 31 43.61 -9.27 6.83
C ASP A 31 42.78 -9.31 8.14
N GLU A 32 41.44 -9.41 8.06
CA GLU A 32 40.58 -9.66 9.24
C GLU A 32 39.65 -10.87 9.01
N PRO A 33 39.90 -12.02 9.67
CA PRO A 33 39.16 -13.27 9.41
C PRO A 33 37.74 -13.34 10.02
N GLU A 34 37.28 -12.31 10.74
CA GLU A 34 35.92 -12.25 11.34
C GLU A 34 34.83 -11.77 10.35
N ALA A 35 35.16 -11.74 9.05
CA ALA A 35 34.52 -10.92 8.03
C ALA A 35 33.01 -11.12 7.74
N PRO A 36 32.32 -12.27 7.94
CA PRO A 36 30.89 -12.34 7.63
C PRO A 36 29.95 -12.09 8.82
N HIS A 37 30.41 -12.09 10.07
CA HIS A 37 29.50 -12.05 11.22
C HIS A 37 28.80 -10.70 11.39
N ALA A 38 29.49 -9.57 11.18
CA ALA A 38 28.85 -8.26 11.25
C ALA A 38 27.87 -8.03 10.10
N TYR A 39 28.18 -8.53 8.89
CA TYR A 39 27.25 -8.50 7.75
C TYR A 39 25.95 -9.25 8.05
N GLU A 40 26.04 -10.47 8.58
CA GLU A 40 24.85 -11.27 8.93
C GLU A 40 24.04 -10.61 10.04
N MET A 41 24.70 -10.15 11.10
CA MET A 41 24.03 -9.46 12.21
C MET A 41 23.30 -8.19 11.72
N LEU A 42 23.95 -7.38 10.90
CA LEU A 42 23.34 -6.15 10.35
C LEU A 42 22.21 -6.46 9.38
N THR A 43 22.34 -7.51 8.57
CA THR A 43 21.26 -7.98 7.70
C THR A 43 20.04 -8.36 8.52
N TRP A 44 20.20 -9.16 9.57
CA TRP A 44 19.11 -9.55 10.45
C TRP A 44 18.50 -8.37 11.20
N LEU A 45 19.32 -7.42 11.66
CA LEU A 45 18.83 -6.19 12.27
C LEU A 45 17.92 -5.41 11.31
N ILE A 46 18.37 -5.21 10.06
CA ILE A 46 17.58 -4.51 9.03
C ILE A 46 16.29 -5.27 8.72
N VAL A 47 16.36 -6.60 8.59
CA VAL A 47 15.17 -7.44 8.34
C VAL A 47 14.18 -7.36 9.51
N MET A 48 14.66 -7.40 10.76
CA MET A 48 13.79 -7.25 11.94
C MET A 48 13.12 -5.88 11.96
N LEU A 49 13.87 -4.80 11.67
CA LEU A 49 13.30 -3.44 11.58
C LEU A 49 12.27 -3.32 10.45
N TRP A 50 12.53 -3.97 9.32
CA TRP A 50 11.59 -4.00 8.20
C TRP A 50 10.26 -4.65 8.62
N PHE A 51 10.30 -5.85 9.18
CA PHE A 51 9.10 -6.54 9.65
C PHE A 51 8.40 -5.81 10.80
N ALA A 52 9.16 -5.27 11.76
CA ALA A 52 8.60 -4.51 12.86
C ALA A 52 7.83 -3.28 12.37
N GLY A 53 8.41 -2.50 11.45
CA GLY A 53 7.74 -1.33 10.91
C GLY A 53 6.53 -1.65 10.02
N ILE A 54 6.57 -2.72 9.22
CA ILE A 54 5.38 -3.19 8.49
C ILE A 54 4.28 -3.62 9.47
N PHE A 55 4.64 -4.41 10.49
CA PHE A 55 3.69 -4.86 11.49
C PHE A 55 3.05 -3.68 12.21
N ILE A 56 3.85 -2.70 12.64
CA ILE A 56 3.35 -1.48 13.28
C ILE A 56 2.46 -0.69 12.31
N GLY A 57 2.89 -0.56 11.05
CA GLY A 57 2.16 0.12 9.99
C GLY A 57 0.78 -0.49 9.75
N VAL A 58 0.67 -1.82 9.66
CA VAL A 58 -0.59 -2.51 9.40
C VAL A 58 -1.49 -2.57 10.64
N GLN A 59 -0.94 -2.83 11.82
CA GLN A 59 -1.74 -3.06 13.03
C GLN A 59 -2.19 -1.77 13.70
N TYR A 60 -1.39 -0.72 13.66
CA TYR A 60 -1.65 0.52 14.39
C TYR A 60 -1.86 1.72 13.47
N LEU A 61 -0.97 1.92 12.49
CA LEU A 61 -1.05 3.10 11.65
C LEU A 61 -2.22 3.03 10.65
N TRP A 62 -2.42 1.87 10.02
CA TRP A 62 -3.49 1.68 9.03
C TRP A 62 -4.87 2.02 9.59
N PRO A 63 -5.32 1.46 10.74
CA PRO A 63 -6.63 1.80 11.29
C PRO A 63 -6.77 3.30 11.59
N ILE A 64 -5.73 3.93 12.13
CA ILE A 64 -5.74 5.37 12.44
C ILE A 64 -5.93 6.21 11.17
N LEU A 65 -5.22 5.87 10.09
CA LEU A 65 -5.32 6.62 8.83
C LEU A 65 -6.66 6.38 8.12
N VAL A 66 -7.21 5.16 8.22
CA VAL A 66 -8.58 4.85 7.77
C VAL A 66 -9.60 5.69 8.54
N ASP A 67 -9.49 5.77 9.86
CA ASP A 67 -10.40 6.58 10.69
C ASP A 67 -10.27 8.07 10.36
N PHE A 68 -9.05 8.55 10.06
CA PHE A 68 -8.81 9.92 9.63
C PHE A 68 -9.46 10.22 8.28
N SER A 69 -9.25 9.35 7.27
CA SER A 69 -9.88 9.45 5.94
C SER A 69 -11.41 9.45 6.05
N LYS A 70 -11.96 8.52 6.84
CA LYS A 70 -13.40 8.44 7.12
C LYS A 70 -13.94 9.71 7.79
N SER A 71 -13.21 10.26 8.77
CA SER A 71 -13.60 11.47 9.48
C SER A 71 -13.57 12.70 8.58
N ALA A 72 -12.58 12.81 7.69
CA ALA A 72 -12.49 13.87 6.70
C ALA A 72 -13.66 13.81 5.70
N ALA A 73 -13.94 12.61 5.16
CA ALA A 73 -15.07 12.40 4.25
C ALA A 73 -16.42 12.70 4.91
N LEU A 74 -16.62 12.29 6.16
CA LEU A 74 -17.82 12.61 6.93
C LEU A 74 -17.97 14.12 7.16
N ALA A 75 -16.88 14.80 7.53
CA ALA A 75 -16.90 16.25 7.74
C ALA A 75 -17.29 16.98 6.45
N HIS A 76 -16.75 16.56 5.31
CA HIS A 76 -17.12 17.10 4.02
C HIS A 76 -18.59 16.82 3.67
N ALA A 77 -19.06 15.58 3.83
CA ALA A 77 -20.45 15.20 3.56
C ALA A 77 -21.48 16.02 4.36
N LYS A 78 -21.15 16.35 5.62
CA LYS A 78 -21.97 17.23 6.46
C LYS A 78 -22.08 18.66 5.92
N THR A 79 -21.07 19.15 5.21
CA THR A 79 -21.08 20.49 4.61
C THR A 79 -21.81 20.55 3.27
N THR A 80 -21.99 19.41 2.59
CA THR A 80 -22.58 19.32 1.25
C THR A 80 -24.01 18.77 1.23
N ASN A 81 -24.69 18.69 2.39
CA ASN A 81 -26.02 18.08 2.54
C ASN A 81 -26.12 16.64 1.98
N ALA A 82 -24.99 15.91 1.97
CA ALA A 82 -24.99 14.52 1.59
C ALA A 82 -25.63 13.64 2.68
N ILE A 83 -26.16 12.50 2.27
CA ILE A 83 -26.80 11.51 3.15
C ILE A 83 -25.97 10.23 3.27
N LEU A 84 -25.16 9.91 2.25
CA LEU A 84 -24.16 8.85 2.28
C LEU A 84 -22.81 9.40 1.83
N PHE A 85 -21.73 8.76 2.27
CA PHE A 85 -20.38 9.07 1.84
C PHE A 85 -19.54 7.80 1.73
N ASP A 86 -18.48 7.87 0.95
CA ASP A 86 -17.46 6.83 0.82
C ASP A 86 -16.08 7.50 0.83
N TYR A 87 -15.09 6.76 1.29
CA TYR A 87 -13.70 7.19 1.38
C TYR A 87 -12.79 6.11 0.80
N SER A 88 -11.72 6.52 0.13
CA SER A 88 -10.74 5.60 -0.43
C SER A 88 -9.40 5.81 0.24
N PHE A 89 -8.83 4.74 0.78
CA PHE A 89 -7.51 4.77 1.40
C PHE A 89 -6.80 3.43 1.23
N GLY A 90 -5.54 3.45 0.78
CA GLY A 90 -4.78 2.21 0.61
C GLY A 90 -3.50 2.32 -0.22
N PRO A 91 -3.52 2.89 -1.45
CA PRO A 91 -2.32 3.01 -2.27
C PRO A 91 -1.16 3.73 -1.56
N ALA A 92 -1.43 4.78 -0.78
CA ALA A 92 -0.44 5.47 0.04
C ALA A 92 0.30 4.54 1.02
N LEU A 93 -0.38 3.54 1.60
CA LEU A 93 0.26 2.62 2.54
C LEU A 93 1.20 1.63 1.86
N MET A 94 0.89 1.19 0.63
CA MET A 94 1.81 0.37 -0.15
C MET A 94 3.09 1.15 -0.49
N LEU A 95 2.95 2.42 -0.87
CA LEU A 95 4.09 3.31 -1.10
C LEU A 95 4.88 3.57 0.19
N GLY A 96 4.19 3.74 1.31
CA GLY A 96 4.82 3.88 2.63
C GLY A 96 5.61 2.65 3.06
N ALA A 97 5.10 1.45 2.79
CA ALA A 97 5.84 0.21 3.04
C ALA A 97 7.11 0.13 2.19
N LEU A 98 7.07 0.58 0.93
CA LEU A 98 8.26 0.67 0.08
C LEU A 98 9.25 1.72 0.59
N ALA A 99 8.76 2.92 0.96
CA ALA A 99 9.61 3.96 1.56
C ALA A 99 10.30 3.44 2.83
N TRP A 100 9.59 2.67 3.65
CA TRP A 100 10.11 2.07 4.88
C TRP A 100 11.28 1.10 4.61
N VAL A 101 11.26 0.35 3.51
CA VAL A 101 12.40 -0.49 3.10
C VAL A 101 13.65 0.36 2.91
N PHE A 102 13.55 1.46 2.18
CA PHE A 102 14.69 2.35 1.93
C PHE A 102 15.15 3.08 3.19
N ILE A 103 14.23 3.45 4.09
CA ILE A 103 14.57 3.99 5.40
C ILE A 103 15.40 2.97 6.18
N CYS A 104 14.97 1.71 6.24
CA CYS A 104 15.70 0.63 6.92
C CYS A 104 17.09 0.41 6.32
N LEU A 105 17.23 0.45 5.00
CA LEU A 105 18.52 0.32 4.31
C LEU A 105 19.44 1.53 4.57
N SER A 106 18.88 2.72 4.77
CA SER A 106 19.65 3.94 5.08
C SER A 106 20.26 3.90 6.49
N ILE A 107 19.64 3.16 7.43
CA ILE A 107 20.20 2.95 8.79
C ILE A 107 21.59 2.31 8.73
N LEU A 108 21.87 1.48 7.72
CA LEU A 108 23.21 0.91 7.52
C LEU A 108 24.27 2.01 7.37
N GLY A 109 23.96 3.10 6.65
CA GLY A 109 24.87 4.23 6.49
C GLY A 109 25.20 4.91 7.81
N ILE A 110 24.19 5.11 8.67
CA ILE A 110 24.37 5.68 10.01
C ILE A 110 25.25 4.77 10.87
N ILE A 111 24.99 3.45 10.87
CA ILE A 111 25.78 2.49 11.64
C ILE A 111 27.24 2.49 11.17
N LEU A 112 27.49 2.50 9.85
CA LEU A 112 28.84 2.49 9.28
C LEU A 112 29.57 3.84 9.46
N ALA A 113 28.84 4.94 9.66
CA ALA A 113 29.43 6.22 10.05
C ALA A 113 29.90 6.22 11.52
N ILE A 114 29.12 5.60 12.42
CA ILE A 114 29.46 5.49 13.85
C ILE A 114 30.54 4.43 14.09
N LYS A 115 30.50 3.33 13.33
CA LYS A 115 31.40 2.17 13.46
C LYS A 115 32.08 1.88 12.12
N PRO A 116 33.05 2.72 11.70
CA PRO A 116 33.72 2.57 10.41
C PRO A 116 34.52 1.27 10.28
N ASN A 117 34.96 0.69 11.41
CA ASN A 117 35.63 -0.61 11.45
C ASN A 117 34.76 -1.75 10.89
N LEU A 118 33.43 -1.63 10.91
CA LEU A 118 32.52 -2.63 10.35
C LEU A 118 32.47 -2.62 8.82
N LYS A 119 32.93 -1.54 8.16
CA LYS A 119 32.86 -1.40 6.70
C LYS A 119 33.54 -2.56 5.99
N LYS A 120 34.72 -2.98 6.47
CA LYS A 120 35.49 -4.08 5.90
C LYS A 120 34.69 -5.39 5.87
N SER A 121 34.17 -5.80 7.04
CA SER A 121 33.32 -6.99 7.18
C SER A 121 32.03 -6.91 6.34
N VAL A 122 31.32 -5.79 6.41
CA VAL A 122 30.06 -5.60 5.66
C VAL A 122 30.30 -5.60 4.15
N PHE A 123 31.40 -5.00 3.68
CA PHE A 123 31.78 -5.01 2.27
C PHE A 123 32.04 -6.43 1.78
N THR A 124 32.88 -7.19 2.49
CA THR A 124 33.19 -8.58 2.14
C THR A 124 31.92 -9.44 2.11
N GLY A 125 31.05 -9.30 3.11
CA GLY A 125 29.76 -10.01 3.15
C GLY A 125 28.84 -9.66 1.98
N LEU A 126 28.68 -8.37 1.68
CA LEU A 126 27.84 -7.88 0.58
C LEU A 126 28.35 -8.34 -0.79
N VAL A 127 29.65 -8.18 -1.06
CA VAL A 127 30.23 -8.43 -2.38
C VAL A 127 30.22 -9.92 -2.72
N THR A 128 30.47 -10.76 -1.71
CA THR A 128 30.45 -12.20 -1.87
C THR A 128 29.02 -12.77 -1.84
N ASP A 129 28.00 -12.02 -1.45
CA ASP A 129 26.61 -12.48 -1.52
C ASP A 129 26.12 -12.51 -2.98
N LYS A 130 25.68 -13.69 -3.42
CA LYS A 130 25.15 -13.87 -4.78
C LYS A 130 23.79 -13.19 -4.95
N VAL A 131 23.01 -13.06 -3.87
CA VAL A 131 21.66 -12.47 -3.89
C VAL A 131 21.72 -10.98 -4.26
N ASN A 132 22.73 -10.26 -3.80
CA ASN A 132 22.85 -8.80 -3.99
C ASN A 132 23.57 -8.42 -5.30
N GLY A 133 23.71 -9.36 -6.23
CA GLY A 133 24.70 -9.24 -7.29
C GLY A 133 24.52 -8.09 -8.28
N PHE A 134 23.30 -7.66 -8.55
CA PHE A 134 23.05 -6.50 -9.39
C PHE A 134 23.43 -5.19 -8.69
N ILE A 135 22.95 -5.01 -7.44
CA ILE A 135 23.15 -3.82 -6.62
C ILE A 135 24.65 -3.61 -6.36
N VAL A 136 25.34 -4.68 -5.95
CA VAL A 136 26.79 -4.66 -5.70
C VAL A 136 27.56 -4.25 -6.95
N ARG A 137 27.29 -4.84 -8.13
CA ARG A 137 27.97 -4.49 -9.38
C ARG A 137 27.77 -3.01 -9.74
N HIS A 138 26.56 -2.49 -9.56
CA HIS A 138 26.26 -1.09 -9.84
C HIS A 138 27.12 -0.15 -9.00
N PHE A 139 27.21 -0.37 -7.68
CA PHE A 139 27.97 0.50 -6.78
C PHE A 139 29.48 0.27 -6.86
N LEU A 140 29.95 -0.95 -7.15
CA LEU A 140 31.35 -1.20 -7.46
C LEU A 140 31.80 -0.42 -8.70
N LYS A 141 30.97 -0.37 -9.76
CA LYS A 141 31.26 0.44 -10.94
C LYS A 141 31.36 1.93 -10.61
N LYS A 142 30.44 2.44 -9.78
CA LYS A 142 30.48 3.85 -9.32
C LYS A 142 31.74 4.16 -8.53
N ALA A 143 32.08 3.31 -7.54
CA ALA A 143 33.30 3.45 -6.76
C ALA A 143 34.55 3.45 -7.66
N ARG A 144 34.67 2.56 -8.65
CA ARG A 144 35.81 2.56 -9.59
C ARG A 144 35.88 3.81 -10.47
N SER A 145 34.74 4.37 -10.85
CA SER A 145 34.68 5.56 -11.70
C SER A 145 34.94 6.87 -10.96
N ASP A 146 35.04 6.82 -9.63
CA ASP A 146 35.29 7.97 -8.79
C ASP A 146 36.76 8.41 -8.93
N LYS A 147 36.98 9.42 -9.77
CA LYS A 147 38.32 9.98 -10.09
C LYS A 147 38.99 10.66 -8.89
N SER A 148 38.25 10.89 -7.81
CA SER A 148 38.79 11.46 -6.57
C SER A 148 39.45 10.41 -5.67
N LEU A 149 39.30 9.12 -5.99
CA LEU A 149 39.92 8.04 -5.25
C LEU A 149 41.39 7.90 -5.57
N ASP A 150 42.20 8.03 -4.52
CA ASP A 150 43.53 7.45 -4.51
C ASP A 150 43.40 5.91 -4.41
N ILE A 151 43.43 5.24 -5.57
CA ILE A 151 43.32 3.77 -5.70
C ILE A 151 44.44 3.04 -4.93
N THR A 152 45.50 3.76 -4.52
CA THR A 152 46.56 3.19 -3.69
C THR A 152 46.14 2.91 -2.24
N LYS A 153 44.95 3.37 -1.80
CA LYS A 153 44.42 3.13 -0.45
C LYS A 153 43.13 2.29 -0.47
N PRO A 154 43.19 0.99 -0.13
CA PRO A 154 42.04 0.09 -0.11
C PRO A 154 40.85 0.58 0.74
N GLU A 155 41.13 1.26 1.85
CA GLU A 155 40.11 1.83 2.76
C GLU A 155 39.23 2.89 2.08
N ASN A 156 39.84 3.70 1.22
CA ASN A 156 39.15 4.76 0.49
C ASN A 156 38.19 4.13 -0.53
N PHE A 157 38.59 3.05 -1.18
CA PHE A 157 37.74 2.32 -2.12
C PHE A 157 36.48 1.77 -1.43
N VAL A 158 36.66 1.08 -0.29
CA VAL A 158 35.54 0.55 0.51
C VAL A 158 34.65 1.68 1.01
N SER A 159 35.22 2.79 1.46
CA SER A 159 34.45 3.95 1.90
C SER A 159 33.67 4.62 0.77
N SER A 160 34.26 4.77 -0.43
CA SER A 160 33.54 5.33 -1.58
C SER A 160 32.41 4.42 -2.05
N PHE A 161 32.58 3.10 -2.01
CA PHE A 161 31.47 2.15 -2.25
C PHE A 161 30.29 2.41 -1.32
N PHE A 162 30.54 2.49 -0.01
CA PHE A 162 29.47 2.76 0.95
C PHE A 162 28.87 4.14 0.78
N ASN A 163 29.66 5.20 0.56
CA ASN A 163 29.14 6.54 0.35
C ASN A 163 28.17 6.61 -0.84
N HIS A 164 28.51 5.97 -1.96
CA HIS A 164 27.62 5.91 -3.11
C HIS A 164 26.35 5.10 -2.82
N MET A 165 26.48 3.97 -2.12
CA MET A 165 25.35 3.11 -1.79
C MET A 165 24.41 3.77 -0.78
N THR A 166 24.92 4.30 0.33
CA THR A 166 24.13 4.91 1.39
C THR A 166 23.49 6.20 0.92
N SER A 167 24.23 7.05 0.19
CA SER A 167 23.66 8.26 -0.40
C SER A 167 22.51 7.94 -1.37
N PHE A 168 22.63 6.89 -2.18
CA PHE A 168 21.53 6.45 -3.03
C PHE A 168 20.32 6.01 -2.18
N MET A 169 20.51 5.16 -1.16
CA MET A 169 19.41 4.69 -0.32
C MET A 169 18.73 5.83 0.44
N GLU A 170 19.50 6.78 0.97
CA GLU A 170 19.00 7.97 1.67
C GLU A 170 18.16 8.85 0.75
N TRP A 171 18.65 9.13 -0.46
CA TRP A 171 17.88 9.89 -1.45
C TRP A 171 16.59 9.18 -1.86
N GLN A 172 16.63 7.86 -2.07
CA GLN A 172 15.41 7.10 -2.35
C GLN A 172 14.44 7.12 -1.16
N ALA A 173 14.93 6.98 0.07
CA ALA A 173 14.13 7.05 1.28
C ALA A 173 13.43 8.41 1.40
N ILE A 174 14.15 9.51 1.19
CA ILE A 174 13.60 10.87 1.23
C ILE A 174 12.55 11.07 0.13
N LEU A 175 12.89 10.77 -1.12
CA LEU A 175 12.00 10.97 -2.26
C LEU A 175 10.72 10.15 -2.12
N LEU A 176 10.82 8.87 -1.74
CA LEU A 176 9.66 8.00 -1.55
C LEU A 176 8.82 8.43 -0.34
N SER A 177 9.44 8.90 0.74
CA SER A 177 8.70 9.40 1.91
C SER A 177 7.90 10.65 1.58
N VAL A 178 8.52 11.62 0.89
CA VAL A 178 7.84 12.85 0.43
C VAL A 178 6.72 12.51 -0.54
N PHE A 179 6.99 11.63 -1.51
CA PHE A 179 5.99 11.20 -2.49
C PHE A 179 4.82 10.48 -1.81
N THR A 180 5.11 9.57 -0.86
CA THR A 180 4.09 8.88 -0.05
C THR A 180 3.24 9.86 0.74
N ALA A 181 3.85 10.83 1.42
CA ALA A 181 3.13 11.85 2.18
C ALA A 181 2.22 12.69 1.26
N GLY A 182 2.70 13.04 0.06
CA GLY A 182 1.91 13.72 -0.95
C GLY A 182 0.70 12.90 -1.40
N ILE A 183 0.89 11.64 -1.77
CA ILE A 183 -0.21 10.74 -2.16
C ILE A 183 -1.18 10.52 -1.00
N MET A 184 -0.69 10.35 0.22
CA MET A 184 -1.52 10.21 1.42
C MET A 184 -2.41 11.44 1.65
N TYR A 185 -1.85 12.64 1.53
CA TYR A 185 -2.61 13.87 1.62
C TYR A 185 -3.71 13.94 0.55
N LEU A 186 -3.39 13.55 -0.69
CA LEU A 186 -4.35 13.52 -1.79
C LEU A 186 -5.46 12.47 -1.59
N GLU A 187 -5.14 11.29 -1.04
CA GLU A 187 -6.15 10.28 -0.67
C GLU A 187 -7.12 10.80 0.37
N PHE A 188 -6.64 11.57 1.36
CA PHE A 188 -7.52 12.19 2.36
C PHE A 188 -8.48 13.24 1.80
N GLN A 189 -8.21 13.78 0.61
CA GLN A 189 -9.11 14.69 -0.10
C GLN A 189 -10.02 13.95 -1.11
N SER A 190 -9.78 12.65 -1.34
CA SER A 190 -10.56 11.87 -2.30
C SER A 190 -11.67 11.11 -1.59
N HIS A 191 -12.88 11.64 -1.70
CA HIS A 191 -14.09 11.01 -1.18
C HIS A 191 -15.22 11.10 -2.19
N THR A 192 -16.21 10.23 -2.02
CA THR A 192 -17.46 10.28 -2.77
C THR A 192 -18.56 10.65 -1.79
N VAL A 193 -19.44 11.58 -2.17
CA VAL A 193 -20.61 11.95 -1.38
C VAL A 193 -21.87 11.79 -2.22
N VAL A 194 -22.93 11.32 -1.59
CA VAL A 194 -24.22 11.07 -2.25
C VAL A 194 -25.28 11.92 -1.54
N SER A 195 -25.84 12.87 -2.27
CA SER A 195 -26.98 13.67 -1.86
C SER A 195 -28.28 13.07 -2.40
N LYS A 196 -29.41 13.74 -2.14
CA LYS A 196 -30.71 13.33 -2.69
C LYS A 196 -30.83 13.62 -4.19
N GLN A 197 -29.94 14.42 -4.76
CA GLN A 197 -30.03 14.86 -6.15
C GLN A 197 -28.88 14.32 -7.00
N SER A 198 -27.71 14.15 -6.39
CA SER A 198 -26.48 13.87 -7.11
C SER A 198 -25.51 13.02 -6.31
N VAL A 199 -24.60 12.40 -7.02
CA VAL A 199 -23.34 11.87 -6.49
C VAL A 199 -22.23 12.83 -6.90
N GLU A 200 -21.41 13.25 -5.95
CA GLU A 200 -20.18 14.00 -6.21
C GLU A 200 -18.98 13.14 -5.85
N LYS A 201 -18.04 13.02 -6.77
CA LYS A 201 -16.80 12.28 -6.58
C LYS A 201 -15.61 13.23 -6.67
N GLN A 202 -14.88 13.34 -5.56
CA GLN A 202 -13.64 14.09 -5.51
C GLN A 202 -12.47 13.18 -5.87
N HIS A 203 -11.73 13.59 -6.89
CA HIS A 203 -10.59 12.83 -7.39
C HIS A 203 -9.36 13.04 -6.51
N ILE A 204 -8.48 12.03 -6.49
CA ILE A 204 -7.16 12.13 -5.86
C ILE A 204 -6.29 13.22 -6.52
N ILE A 205 -6.55 13.57 -7.79
CA ILE A 205 -5.80 14.62 -8.49
C ILE A 205 -6.52 15.96 -8.27
N PRO A 206 -5.91 16.92 -7.55
CA PRO A 206 -6.62 18.10 -7.05
C PRO A 206 -6.97 19.11 -8.15
N PHE A 207 -6.37 18.98 -9.33
CA PHE A 207 -6.62 19.85 -10.48
C PHE A 207 -7.74 19.35 -11.39
N ILE A 208 -8.27 18.15 -11.13
CA ILE A 208 -9.44 17.62 -11.82
C ILE A 208 -10.66 18.06 -11.01
N SER A 209 -11.57 18.79 -11.66
CA SER A 209 -12.82 19.21 -11.03
C SER A 209 -13.61 18.00 -10.51
N PRO A 210 -14.33 18.13 -9.38
CA PRO A 210 -15.20 17.06 -8.91
C PRO A 210 -16.18 16.62 -10.00
N GLU A 211 -16.33 15.31 -10.15
CA GLU A 211 -17.29 14.73 -11.06
C GLU A 211 -18.66 14.70 -10.36
N ILE A 212 -19.67 15.33 -10.96
CA ILE A 212 -21.02 15.42 -10.40
C ILE A 212 -21.96 14.68 -11.35
N GLN A 213 -22.62 13.65 -10.81
CA GLN A 213 -23.59 12.83 -11.53
C GLN A 213 -24.97 13.03 -10.93
N LEU A 214 -25.96 13.43 -11.73
CA LEU A 214 -27.33 13.56 -11.24
C LEU A 214 -27.97 12.18 -11.14
N LEU A 215 -28.69 11.89 -10.04
CA LEU A 215 -29.40 10.62 -9.88
C LEU A 215 -30.50 10.41 -10.94
N SER A 216 -30.98 11.49 -11.56
CA SER A 216 -31.90 11.44 -12.70
C SER A 216 -31.25 10.96 -14.00
N GLU A 217 -29.92 10.95 -14.06
CA GLU A 217 -29.14 10.48 -15.21
C GLU A 217 -28.61 9.05 -15.00
N ALA A 218 -29.03 8.39 -13.91
CA ALA A 218 -28.74 7.00 -13.67
C ALA A 218 -29.35 6.14 -14.79
N LYS A 219 -28.54 5.26 -15.39
CA LYS A 219 -28.92 4.38 -16.48
C LYS A 219 -29.63 3.13 -15.97
N TYR A 220 -29.05 2.49 -14.95
CA TYR A 220 -29.63 1.32 -14.28
C TYR A 220 -28.96 1.08 -12.93
N VAL A 221 -29.57 0.24 -12.09
CA VAL A 221 -29.04 -0.19 -10.80
C VAL A 221 -28.84 -1.69 -10.79
N GLU A 222 -27.68 -2.17 -10.34
CA GLU A 222 -27.40 -3.58 -10.10
C GLU A 222 -27.59 -3.94 -8.63
N LEU A 223 -28.46 -4.92 -8.39
CA LEU A 223 -28.84 -5.39 -7.07
C LEU A 223 -28.33 -6.81 -6.82
N GLY A 224 -27.72 -7.02 -5.65
CA GLY A 224 -27.34 -8.36 -5.22
C GLY A 224 -27.00 -8.43 -3.74
N CYS A 225 -26.93 -9.66 -3.22
CA CYS A 225 -26.42 -9.95 -1.89
C CYS A 225 -25.67 -11.27 -1.98
N ASN A 226 -24.35 -11.21 -1.94
CA ASN A 226 -23.51 -12.39 -2.06
C ASN A 226 -22.95 -12.81 -0.70
N TYR A 227 -22.80 -14.12 -0.53
CA TYR A 227 -22.16 -14.75 0.61
C TYR A 227 -20.97 -15.56 0.08
N THR A 228 -19.85 -15.53 0.78
CA THR A 228 -18.64 -16.29 0.43
C THR A 228 -18.31 -17.30 1.51
N ASP A 229 -17.58 -18.34 1.14
CA ASP A 229 -17.17 -19.44 2.04
C ASP A 229 -16.39 -18.96 3.28
N GLU A 230 -15.75 -17.78 3.19
CA GLU A 230 -15.07 -17.10 4.31
C GLU A 230 -16.05 -16.38 5.26
N ASN A 231 -17.35 -16.72 5.19
CA ASN A 231 -18.42 -16.12 5.98
C ASN A 231 -18.54 -14.59 5.78
N MET A 232 -18.11 -14.07 4.63
CA MET A 232 -18.27 -12.66 4.29
C MET A 232 -19.53 -12.44 3.47
N SER A 233 -20.29 -11.40 3.83
CA SER A 233 -21.52 -10.99 3.13
C SER A 233 -21.30 -9.64 2.49
N HIS A 234 -21.69 -9.52 1.22
CA HIS A 234 -21.56 -8.30 0.44
C HIS A 234 -22.91 -7.93 -0.17
N LEU A 235 -23.49 -6.83 0.29
CA LEU A 235 -24.64 -6.22 -0.34
C LEU A 235 -24.16 -5.38 -1.53
N ASN A 236 -24.64 -5.71 -2.72
CA ASN A 236 -24.37 -4.96 -3.94
C ASN A 236 -25.57 -4.07 -4.25
N TYR A 237 -25.36 -2.76 -4.23
CA TYR A 237 -26.34 -1.78 -4.70
C TYR A 237 -25.58 -0.75 -5.54
N THR A 238 -25.33 -1.10 -6.80
CA THR A 238 -24.47 -0.30 -7.67
C THR A 238 -25.29 0.50 -8.66
N ILE A 239 -25.18 1.82 -8.63
CA ILE A 239 -25.79 2.73 -9.60
C ILE A 239 -24.81 2.89 -10.77
N HIS A 240 -25.31 2.69 -11.99
CA HIS A 240 -24.56 2.89 -13.22
C HIS A 240 -25.09 4.11 -13.95
N PHE A 241 -24.21 5.04 -14.31
CA PHE A 241 -24.54 6.27 -15.04
C PHE A 241 -24.30 6.10 -16.55
N LEU A 242 -24.81 7.03 -17.34
CA LEU A 242 -24.76 6.97 -18.81
C LEU A 242 -23.33 7.04 -19.38
N ASP A 243 -22.44 7.74 -18.70
CA ASP A 243 -21.03 7.90 -19.07
C ASP A 243 -20.14 6.70 -18.68
N GLY A 244 -20.72 5.71 -18.02
CA GLY A 244 -20.02 4.51 -17.55
C GLY A 244 -19.52 4.60 -16.12
N THR A 245 -19.71 5.72 -15.42
CA THR A 245 -19.41 5.85 -13.99
C THR A 245 -20.30 4.91 -13.18
N LYS A 246 -19.71 4.31 -12.14
CA LYS A 246 -20.37 3.33 -11.25
C LYS A 246 -20.13 3.71 -9.81
N ILE A 247 -21.19 3.67 -9.01
CA ILE A 247 -21.16 4.00 -7.58
C ILE A 247 -21.83 2.88 -6.81
N ASP A 248 -21.08 2.19 -5.95
CA ASP A 248 -21.62 1.14 -5.10
C ASP A 248 -22.08 1.72 -3.76
N LEU A 249 -23.39 1.90 -3.60
CA LEU A 249 -23.96 2.32 -2.33
C LEU A 249 -23.73 1.28 -1.22
N GLY A 250 -23.51 0.00 -1.55
CA GLY A 250 -23.24 -1.06 -0.58
C GLY A 250 -21.95 -0.85 0.22
N ALA A 251 -21.00 -0.10 -0.34
CA ALA A 251 -19.74 0.26 0.29
C ALA A 251 -19.79 1.61 1.04
N THR A 252 -20.87 2.38 0.91
CA THR A 252 -21.00 3.71 1.53
C THR A 252 -21.37 3.66 3.01
N PHE A 253 -21.14 4.77 3.71
CA PHE A 253 -21.48 4.99 5.10
C PHE A 253 -22.54 6.10 5.23
N PRO A 254 -23.50 5.97 6.17
CA PRO A 254 -24.48 7.02 6.43
C PRO A 254 -23.83 8.21 7.13
N VAL A 255 -24.23 9.43 6.73
CA VAL A 255 -23.88 10.65 7.46
C VAL A 255 -24.58 10.67 8.82
N GLU A 256 -25.85 10.27 8.85
CA GLU A 256 -26.67 10.12 10.06
C GLU A 256 -27.61 8.91 9.94
N GLY A 257 -28.01 8.33 11.08
CA GLY A 257 -28.96 7.21 11.13
C GLY A 257 -28.38 5.88 10.63
N GLN A 258 -29.24 4.96 10.22
CA GLN A 258 -28.81 3.70 9.62
C GLN A 258 -28.61 3.85 8.11
N TRP A 259 -27.65 3.10 7.57
CA TRP A 259 -27.39 3.07 6.13
C TRP A 259 -28.66 2.77 5.31
N ILE A 260 -29.49 1.84 5.78
CA ILE A 260 -30.69 1.39 5.07
C ILE A 260 -31.73 2.51 4.92
N ASP A 261 -31.82 3.42 5.91
CA ASP A 261 -32.74 4.57 5.85
C ASP A 261 -32.35 5.51 4.70
N GLN A 262 -31.05 5.76 4.56
CA GLN A 262 -30.51 6.63 3.51
C GLN A 262 -30.57 5.95 2.14
N ALA A 263 -30.29 4.65 2.07
CA ALA A 263 -30.38 3.88 0.84
C ALA A 263 -31.82 3.82 0.30
N GLU A 264 -32.83 3.68 1.16
CA GLU A 264 -34.25 3.71 0.75
C GLU A 264 -34.68 5.07 0.20
N ILE A 265 -34.11 6.18 0.68
CA ILE A 265 -34.35 7.51 0.11
C ILE A 265 -33.81 7.56 -1.32
N ILE A 266 -32.59 7.07 -1.56
CA ILE A 266 -32.01 7.03 -2.90
C ILE A 266 -32.79 6.08 -3.81
N ASP A 267 -33.17 4.89 -3.32
CA ASP A 267 -33.97 3.92 -4.06
C ASP A 267 -35.30 4.52 -4.55
N LYS A 268 -36.01 5.23 -3.66
CA LYS A 268 -37.25 5.91 -4.02
C LYS A 268 -37.05 6.94 -5.13
N ILE A 269 -35.95 7.69 -5.12
CA ILE A 269 -35.64 8.70 -6.13
C ILE A 269 -35.33 8.03 -7.47
N LEU A 270 -34.55 6.95 -7.46
CA LEU A 270 -34.24 6.17 -8.67
C LEU A 270 -35.51 5.54 -9.27
N VAL A 271 -36.41 5.02 -8.44
CA VAL A 271 -37.73 4.53 -8.89
C VAL A 271 -38.57 5.67 -9.50
N GLN A 272 -38.60 6.85 -8.87
CA GLN A 272 -39.33 8.01 -9.39
C GLN A 272 -38.81 8.50 -10.74
N ASN A 273 -37.51 8.30 -11.01
CA ASN A 273 -36.87 8.64 -12.27
C ASN A 273 -36.94 7.50 -13.31
N ASP A 274 -37.73 6.45 -13.07
CA ASP A 274 -37.90 5.30 -13.97
C ASP A 274 -36.58 4.58 -14.30
N VAL A 275 -35.64 4.57 -13.35
CA VAL A 275 -34.36 3.89 -13.51
C VAL A 275 -34.57 2.37 -13.49
N GLU A 276 -33.97 1.66 -14.46
CA GLU A 276 -34.07 0.21 -14.56
C GLU A 276 -33.29 -0.48 -13.42
N PHE A 277 -33.88 -1.49 -12.79
CA PHE A 277 -33.20 -2.33 -11.78
C PHE A 277 -32.89 -3.70 -12.37
N ARG A 278 -31.67 -4.19 -12.14
CA ARG A 278 -31.15 -5.46 -12.68
C ARG A 278 -30.54 -6.32 -11.60
N ARG A 279 -30.55 -7.63 -11.81
CA ARG A 279 -29.79 -8.56 -10.97
C ARG A 279 -28.30 -8.45 -11.26
N TRP A 280 -27.52 -8.29 -10.21
CA TRP A 280 -26.08 -8.41 -10.29
C TRP A 280 -25.72 -9.83 -10.71
N THR A 281 -24.97 -9.98 -11.79
CA THR A 281 -24.56 -11.28 -12.33
C THR A 281 -23.05 -11.41 -12.22
N TRP A 282 -22.59 -12.31 -11.36
CA TRP A 282 -21.18 -12.66 -11.28
C TRP A 282 -21.03 -14.17 -11.54
N PRO A 283 -20.15 -14.60 -12.48
CA PRO A 283 -20.04 -16.01 -12.83
C PRO A 283 -19.78 -16.89 -11.61
N GLY A 284 -20.58 -17.95 -11.46
CA GLY A 284 -20.44 -18.91 -10.37
C GLY A 284 -20.95 -18.44 -9.00
N ARG A 285 -21.66 -17.31 -8.91
CA ARG A 285 -22.24 -16.82 -7.63
C ARG A 285 -23.74 -16.57 -7.76
N THR A 286 -24.46 -16.91 -6.69
CA THR A 286 -25.89 -16.56 -6.56
C THR A 286 -26.03 -15.07 -6.28
N SER A 287 -26.77 -14.36 -7.14
CA SER A 287 -27.05 -12.93 -7.01
C SER A 287 -27.75 -12.59 -5.69
N LEU A 288 -28.52 -13.51 -5.12
CA LEU A 288 -29.28 -13.35 -3.89
C LEU A 288 -29.06 -14.55 -2.96
N HIS A 289 -27.94 -14.59 -2.26
CA HIS A 289 -27.66 -15.65 -1.29
C HIS A 289 -28.50 -15.45 -0.01
N PRO A 290 -29.30 -16.45 0.43
CA PRO A 290 -30.18 -16.31 1.59
C PRO A 290 -29.46 -15.91 2.88
N GLU A 291 -28.25 -16.44 3.10
CA GLU A 291 -27.46 -16.10 4.28
C GLU A 291 -26.99 -14.64 4.29
N CYS A 292 -26.65 -14.09 3.12
CA CYS A 292 -26.31 -12.67 3.01
C CYS A 292 -27.53 -11.81 3.38
N ILE A 293 -28.69 -12.12 2.80
CA ILE A 293 -29.95 -11.40 3.08
C ILE A 293 -30.27 -11.47 4.57
N ASN A 294 -30.19 -12.66 5.18
CA ASN A 294 -30.45 -12.84 6.61
C ASN A 294 -29.49 -12.06 7.51
N LYS A 295 -28.20 -11.94 7.15
CA LYS A 295 -27.25 -11.13 7.91
C LYS A 295 -27.58 -9.64 7.85
N TYR A 296 -27.86 -9.10 6.66
CA TYR A 296 -28.23 -7.70 6.54
C TYR A 296 -29.61 -7.42 7.16
N ALA A 297 -30.56 -8.35 7.04
CA ALA A 297 -31.85 -8.26 7.70
C ALA A 297 -31.72 -8.11 9.23
N LYS A 298 -30.87 -8.92 9.86
CA LYS A 298 -30.55 -8.81 11.29
C LYS A 298 -29.82 -7.51 11.65
N LYS A 299 -28.93 -7.04 10.77
CA LYS A 299 -28.18 -5.79 10.96
C LYS A 299 -29.08 -4.55 10.97
N PHE A 300 -30.20 -4.59 10.26
CA PHE A 300 -31.12 -3.46 10.05
C PHE A 300 -32.45 -3.61 10.80
N GLU A 301 -32.46 -4.33 11.92
CA GLU A 301 -33.64 -4.41 12.78
C GLU A 301 -33.94 -3.06 13.47
N PRO A 302 -35.23 -2.73 13.71
CA PRO A 302 -36.43 -3.52 13.44
C PRO A 302 -36.87 -3.53 11.95
N GLY A 303 -37.46 -4.64 11.50
CA GLY A 303 -38.06 -4.74 10.15
C GLY A 303 -37.06 -4.97 9.00
N GLY A 304 -35.77 -5.15 9.30
CA GLY A 304 -34.71 -5.28 8.29
C GLY A 304 -34.94 -6.36 7.24
N ASN A 305 -35.65 -7.45 7.56
CA ASN A 305 -36.00 -8.49 6.58
C ASN A 305 -36.87 -7.94 5.44
N VAL A 306 -37.94 -7.23 5.76
CA VAL A 306 -38.84 -6.62 4.76
C VAL A 306 -38.09 -5.55 3.98
N ARG A 307 -37.32 -4.70 4.67
CA ARG A 307 -36.59 -3.58 4.07
C ARG A 307 -35.51 -4.04 3.09
N VAL A 308 -34.69 -5.03 3.47
CA VAL A 308 -33.66 -5.61 2.60
C VAL A 308 -34.29 -6.31 1.39
N ASN A 309 -35.35 -7.08 1.59
CA ASN A 309 -36.07 -7.73 0.49
C ASN A 309 -36.66 -6.72 -0.50
N ASN A 310 -37.18 -5.59 -0.01
CA ASN A 310 -37.71 -4.53 -0.84
C ASN A 310 -36.60 -3.83 -1.64
N LEU A 311 -35.51 -3.41 -0.98
CA LEU A 311 -34.35 -2.80 -1.65
C LEU A 311 -33.76 -3.72 -2.72
N LEU A 312 -33.59 -4.99 -2.39
CA LEU A 312 -33.10 -6.00 -3.31
C LEU A 312 -34.18 -6.51 -4.27
N ARG A 313 -35.43 -6.06 -4.17
CA ARG A 313 -36.54 -6.48 -5.05
C ARG A 313 -36.62 -8.01 -5.20
N THR A 314 -36.50 -8.76 -4.11
CA THR A 314 -36.37 -10.23 -4.15
C THR A 314 -37.58 -10.93 -4.79
N ASN A 315 -38.75 -10.29 -4.79
CA ASN A 315 -40.00 -10.82 -5.35
C ASN A 315 -40.31 -10.35 -6.79
N GLN A 316 -39.45 -9.56 -7.44
CA GLN A 316 -39.74 -8.90 -8.72
C GLN A 316 -38.97 -9.45 -9.93
N PHE A 317 -38.13 -10.48 -9.72
CA PHE A 317 -37.32 -11.12 -10.77
C PHE A 317 -37.46 -12.63 -10.69
#